data_AF-A0A7C7P4C2-F1
#
_entry.id   AF-A0A7C7P4C2-F1
#
_cell.length_a   1.000
_cell.length_b   1.000
_cell.length_c   1.000
_cell.angle_alpha   90.00
_cell.angle_beta   90.00
_cell.angle_gamma   90.00
#
_symmetry.space_group_name_H-M   'P 1'
#
loop_
_entity.id
_entity.type
_entity.pdbx_description
1 polymer ?
#
loop_
_entity_poly.entity_id
_entity_poly.type
_entity_poly.pdbx_seq_one_letter_code
_entity_poly.pdbx_strand_id
1 'polypeptide(L)'
;MKFFIIFCNVLLITILSSKSFASGEVNVYSYRQPILIDPFFEEFTKSTGIKVNVLHAKKGLLERLLSEGANTPADLILTVDISRLKQFVEKDVLIPIDSSILKKNIPSHLRDSKNRWFALSKRARIVVVSKDRVPIGAITKIEDLAEPKWKGKICTRSGSHAYNRSLLASIIAT
;
A
#
# COMPACT_ATOMS: atom_id res chain seq x y z
N MET A 1 -2.64 -70.89 32.87
CA MET A 1 -3.25 -69.56 32.59
C MET A 1 -2.98 -68.63 33.77
N LYS A 2 -2.06 -67.67 33.62
CA LYS A 2 -2.08 -66.35 34.27
C LYS A 2 -0.91 -65.52 33.73
N PHE A 3 -1.21 -64.24 33.54
CA PHE A 3 -0.67 -63.33 32.54
C PHE A 3 0.73 -62.79 32.86
N PHE A 4 1.58 -62.74 31.83
CA PHE A 4 2.65 -61.76 31.65
C PHE A 4 2.08 -60.54 30.89
N ILE A 5 2.86 -59.46 30.77
CA ILE A 5 2.67 -58.23 29.93
C ILE A 5 2.48 -56.97 30.80
N ILE A 6 3.57 -56.34 31.23
CA ILE A 6 4.32 -55.24 30.57
C ILE A 6 3.64 -53.87 30.81
N PHE A 7 4.23 -53.10 31.71
CA PHE A 7 3.95 -51.67 31.92
C PHE A 7 4.44 -50.88 30.70
N CYS A 8 3.52 -50.43 29.85
CA CYS A 8 3.82 -49.54 28.74
C CYS A 8 3.94 -48.09 29.27
N ASN A 9 5.16 -47.57 29.39
CA ASN A 9 5.40 -46.16 29.66
C ASN A 9 5.01 -45.34 28.42
N VAL A 10 3.85 -44.68 28.46
CA VAL A 10 3.44 -43.71 27.43
C VAL A 10 4.15 -42.39 27.73
N LEU A 11 5.26 -42.15 27.04
CA LEU A 11 5.95 -40.86 27.05
C LEU A 11 5.15 -39.89 26.16
N LEU A 12 4.42 -38.97 26.80
CA LEU A 12 3.65 -37.92 26.14
C LEU A 12 4.62 -36.87 25.55
N ILE A 13 4.91 -36.96 24.25
CA ILE A 13 5.71 -35.96 23.53
C ILE A 13 4.82 -34.74 23.28
N THR A 14 4.91 -33.74 24.14
CA THR A 14 4.41 -32.38 23.87
C THR A 14 5.20 -31.78 22.72
N ILE A 15 4.61 -31.78 21.52
CA ILE A 15 5.12 -31.01 20.38
C ILE A 15 4.92 -29.54 20.72
N LEU A 16 5.97 -28.92 21.27
CA LEU A 16 6.04 -27.48 21.41
C LEU A 16 6.17 -26.92 19.98
N SER A 17 5.06 -26.45 19.41
CA SER A 17 5.09 -25.66 18.17
C SER A 17 5.85 -24.37 18.43
N SER A 18 7.18 -24.43 18.32
CA SER A 18 8.01 -23.25 18.17
C SER A 18 7.50 -22.54 16.91
N LYS A 19 6.95 -21.34 17.09
CA LYS A 19 6.83 -20.39 15.97
C LYS A 19 8.26 -20.14 15.50
N SER A 20 8.69 -20.87 14.48
CA SER A 20 9.92 -20.56 13.78
C SER A 20 9.71 -19.19 13.14
N PHE A 21 10.18 -18.14 13.80
CA PHE A 21 10.45 -16.89 13.13
C PHE A 21 11.63 -17.19 12.23
N ALA A 22 11.35 -17.50 10.96
CA ALA A 22 12.38 -17.50 9.95
C ALA A 22 13.05 -16.11 10.00
N SER A 23 14.34 -16.09 10.34
CA SER A 23 15.22 -14.93 10.20
C SER A 23 15.37 -14.62 8.71
N GLY A 24 14.33 -14.05 8.12
CA GLY A 24 14.26 -13.68 6.71
C GLY A 24 14.50 -12.18 6.50
N GLU A 25 14.71 -11.83 5.25
CA GLU A 25 14.64 -10.45 4.80
C GLU A 25 13.50 -10.29 3.78
N VAL A 26 12.97 -9.08 3.66
CA VAL A 26 11.97 -8.71 2.65
C VAL A 26 12.46 -7.51 1.85
N ASN A 27 12.32 -7.58 0.54
CA ASN A 27 12.74 -6.52 -0.38
C ASN A 27 11.53 -5.67 -0.80
N VAL A 28 11.56 -4.40 -0.44
CA VAL A 28 10.48 -3.45 -0.70
C VAL A 28 10.90 -2.45 -1.76
N TYR A 29 10.17 -2.41 -2.87
CA TYR A 29 10.32 -1.37 -3.88
C TYR A 29 9.33 -0.24 -3.60
N SER A 30 9.85 0.94 -3.30
CA SER A 30 9.06 2.03 -2.73
C SER A 30 9.14 3.33 -3.53
N TYR A 31 7.97 3.92 -3.82
CA TYR A 31 7.86 5.31 -4.29
C TYR A 31 7.70 6.31 -3.13
N ARG A 32 7.65 5.85 -1.88
CA ARG A 32 7.54 6.72 -0.70
C ARG A 32 8.90 7.35 -0.38
N GLN A 33 8.85 8.56 0.14
CA GLN A 33 10.06 9.23 0.64
C GLN A 33 10.57 8.48 1.88
N PRO A 34 11.88 8.21 1.99
CA PRO A 34 12.50 7.49 3.10
C PRO A 34 12.02 7.98 4.47
N ILE A 35 12.09 9.30 4.70
CA ILE A 35 11.68 9.94 5.97
C ILE A 35 10.24 9.66 6.41
N LEU A 36 9.36 9.27 5.49
CA LEU A 36 7.95 8.98 5.79
C LEU A 36 7.68 7.50 6.07
N ILE A 37 8.59 6.60 5.69
CA ILE A 37 8.33 5.15 5.73
C ILE A 37 9.36 4.35 6.52
N ASP A 38 10.62 4.75 6.52
CA ASP A 38 11.69 4.01 7.16
C ASP A 38 11.46 3.76 8.66
N PRO A 39 10.90 4.71 9.45
CA PRO A 39 10.57 4.45 10.85
C PRO A 39 9.61 3.28 11.05
N PHE A 40 8.69 3.03 10.10
CA PHE A 40 7.78 1.88 10.16
C PHE A 40 8.51 0.57 9.87
N PHE A 41 9.48 0.57 8.96
CA PHE A 41 10.29 -0.62 8.66
C PHE A 41 11.25 -0.96 9.79
N GLU A 42 11.81 0.05 10.45
CA GLU A 42 12.61 -0.15 11.66
C GLU A 42 11.79 -0.80 12.77
N GLU A 43 10.57 -0.30 13.02
CA GLU A 43 9.69 -0.87 14.05
C GLU A 43 9.21 -2.27 13.68
N PHE A 44 8.90 -2.51 12.40
CA PHE A 44 8.61 -3.85 11.89
C PHE A 44 9.78 -4.80 12.11
N THR A 45 11.01 -4.37 11.81
CA THR A 45 12.22 -5.18 12.01
C THR A 45 12.44 -5.48 13.50
N LYS A 46 12.30 -4.47 14.38
CA LYS A 46 12.42 -4.65 15.84
C LYS A 46 11.41 -5.63 16.40
N SER A 47 10.16 -5.57 15.94
CA SER A 47 9.06 -6.39 16.46
C SER A 47 9.04 -7.81 15.90
N THR A 48 9.58 -8.04 14.70
CA THR A 48 9.49 -9.34 14.01
C THR A 48 10.83 -10.05 13.83
N GLY A 49 11.95 -9.34 13.93
CA GLY A 49 13.28 -9.83 13.55
C GLY A 49 13.52 -9.92 12.04
N ILE A 50 12.54 -9.56 11.20
CA ILE A 50 12.65 -9.62 9.73
C ILE A 50 13.31 -8.34 9.22
N LYS A 51 14.43 -8.47 8.52
CA LYS A 51 15.14 -7.33 7.93
C LYS A 51 14.38 -6.80 6.71
N VAL A 52 14.27 -5.48 6.59
CA VAL A 52 13.64 -4.84 5.42
C VAL A 52 14.71 -4.18 4.55
N ASN A 53 14.88 -4.66 3.32
CA ASN A 53 15.72 -4.01 2.30
C ASN A 53 14.84 -3.11 1.44
N VAL A 54 15.10 -1.81 1.39
CA VAL A 54 14.22 -0.88 0.66
C VAL A 54 14.93 -0.26 -0.53
N LEU A 55 14.32 -0.39 -1.71
CA LEU A 55 14.72 0.34 -2.90
C LEU A 55 13.78 1.54 -3.12
N HIS A 56 14.27 2.74 -2.81
CA HIS A 56 13.52 3.97 -3.06
C HIS A 56 13.72 4.47 -4.49
N ALA A 57 12.64 4.79 -5.17
CA ALA A 57 12.68 5.42 -6.49
C ALA A 57 11.62 6.50 -6.66
N LYS A 58 11.85 7.46 -7.56
CA LYS A 58 10.87 8.49 -7.91
C LYS A 58 9.97 8.09 -9.11
N LYS A 59 10.49 7.23 -9.98
CA LYS A 59 9.89 6.71 -11.23
C LYS A 59 10.55 5.38 -11.58
N GLY A 60 9.99 4.60 -12.51
CA GLY A 60 10.70 3.45 -13.10
C GLY A 60 10.54 2.09 -12.42
N LEU A 61 9.86 1.99 -11.26
CA LEU A 61 9.73 0.70 -10.55
C LEU A 61 8.91 -0.34 -11.32
N LEU A 62 7.90 0.06 -12.10
CA LEU A 62 7.13 -0.89 -12.90
C LEU A 62 7.99 -1.46 -14.03
N GLU A 63 8.70 -0.58 -14.75
CA GLU A 63 9.60 -0.97 -15.84
C GLU A 63 10.72 -1.88 -15.34
N ARG A 64 11.27 -1.56 -14.17
CA ARG A 64 12.25 -2.39 -13.48
C ARG A 64 11.67 -3.76 -13.12
N LEU A 65 10.51 -3.80 -12.48
CA LEU A 65 9.85 -5.06 -12.09
C LEU A 65 9.60 -5.95 -13.31
N LEU A 66 9.13 -5.37 -14.41
CA LEU A 66 8.94 -6.09 -15.68
C LEU A 66 10.26 -6.59 -16.27
N SER A 67 11.32 -5.78 -16.21
CA SER A 67 12.64 -6.16 -16.70
C SER A 67 13.28 -7.28 -15.86
N GLU A 68 13.04 -7.30 -14.56
CA GLU A 68 13.54 -8.35 -13.67
C GLU A 68 12.74 -9.66 -13.81
N GLY A 69 11.45 -9.55 -14.12
CA GLY A 69 10.57 -10.69 -14.40
C GLY A 69 10.53 -11.68 -13.23
N ALA A 70 10.62 -12.98 -13.54
CA ALA A 70 10.61 -14.05 -12.53
C ALA A 70 11.82 -14.00 -11.56
N ASN A 71 12.86 -13.24 -11.90
CA ASN A 71 14.06 -13.09 -11.08
C ASN A 71 14.02 -11.82 -10.22
N THR A 72 12.89 -11.11 -10.16
CA THR A 72 12.80 -9.92 -9.30
C THR A 72 13.02 -10.32 -7.84
N PRO A 73 13.87 -9.59 -7.11
CA PRO A 73 13.99 -9.80 -5.67
C PRO A 73 12.80 -9.17 -4.93
N ALA A 74 11.94 -8.38 -5.58
CA ALA A 74 10.91 -7.58 -4.92
C ALA A 74 9.79 -8.45 -4.32
N ASP A 75 9.61 -8.36 -3.01
CA ASP A 75 8.52 -9.01 -2.28
C ASP A 75 7.30 -8.09 -2.11
N LEU A 76 7.53 -6.77 -2.06
CA LEU A 76 6.49 -5.77 -1.84
C LEU A 76 6.71 -4.54 -2.71
N ILE A 77 5.65 -4.10 -3.40
CA ILE A 77 5.59 -2.78 -4.02
C ILE A 77 4.84 -1.82 -3.11
N LEU A 78 5.53 -0.81 -2.59
CA LEU A 78 4.93 0.27 -1.82
C LEU A 78 4.85 1.56 -2.63
N THR A 79 3.66 1.83 -3.18
CA THR A 79 3.44 2.98 -4.05
C THR A 79 2.54 4.05 -3.43
N VAL A 80 2.34 5.13 -4.18
CA VAL A 80 1.36 6.19 -3.92
C VAL A 80 0.49 6.36 -5.14
N ASP A 81 -0.76 6.75 -4.91
CA ASP A 81 -1.76 7.06 -5.92
C ASP A 81 -2.31 5.83 -6.68
N ILE A 82 -3.64 5.80 -6.86
CA ILE A 82 -4.34 4.68 -7.49
C ILE A 82 -3.97 4.51 -8.97
N SER A 83 -3.60 5.60 -9.65
CA SER A 83 -3.21 5.53 -11.07
C SER A 83 -1.92 4.73 -11.28
N ARG A 84 -1.03 4.69 -10.27
CA ARG A 84 0.17 3.84 -10.31
C ARG A 84 -0.20 2.40 -10.02
N LEU A 85 -0.96 2.13 -8.95
CA LEU A 85 -1.43 0.78 -8.62
C LEU A 85 -2.16 0.11 -9.80
N LYS A 86 -2.99 0.88 -10.52
CA LYS A 86 -3.69 0.39 -11.71
C LYS A 86 -2.72 -0.14 -12.77
N GLN A 87 -1.57 0.51 -12.98
CA GLN A 87 -0.60 0.05 -13.97
C GLN A 87 0.03 -1.29 -13.57
N PHE A 88 0.35 -1.50 -12.29
CA PHE A 88 0.84 -2.82 -11.81
C PHE A 88 -0.23 -3.89 -11.96
N VAL A 89 -1.50 -3.55 -11.69
CA VAL A 89 -2.66 -4.43 -11.90
C VAL A 89 -2.85 -4.81 -13.38
N GLU A 90 -2.76 -3.83 -14.29
CA GLU A 90 -2.94 -4.03 -15.73
C GLU A 90 -1.79 -4.83 -16.36
N LYS A 91 -0.61 -4.81 -15.75
CA LYS A 91 0.55 -5.61 -16.16
C LYS A 91 0.63 -6.98 -15.52
N ASP A 92 -0.33 -7.32 -14.66
CA ASP A 92 -0.44 -8.63 -14.00
C ASP A 92 0.81 -9.06 -13.22
N VAL A 93 1.46 -8.09 -12.58
CA VAL A 93 2.69 -8.29 -11.79
C VAL A 93 2.43 -8.35 -10.27
N LEU A 94 1.17 -8.46 -9.86
CA LEU A 94 0.76 -8.50 -8.45
C LEU A 94 0.02 -9.80 -8.17
N ILE A 95 0.42 -10.49 -7.10
CA ILE A 95 -0.26 -11.69 -6.62
C ILE A 95 -1.40 -11.34 -5.64
N PRO A 96 -2.50 -12.10 -5.63
CA PRO A 96 -3.56 -11.92 -4.64
C PRO A 96 -3.09 -12.40 -3.26
N ILE A 97 -3.44 -11.65 -2.21
CA ILE A 97 -3.18 -12.05 -0.82
C ILE A 97 -4.50 -12.22 -0.08
N ASP A 98 -4.76 -13.43 0.42
CA ASP A 98 -5.88 -13.66 1.33
C ASP A 98 -5.44 -13.49 2.79
N SER A 99 -5.82 -12.35 3.39
CA SER A 99 -5.55 -12.05 4.80
C SER A 99 -6.79 -11.55 5.50
N SER A 100 -7.22 -12.26 6.55
CA SER A 100 -8.31 -11.85 7.43
C SER A 100 -8.00 -10.52 8.13
N ILE A 101 -6.74 -10.29 8.49
CA ILE A 101 -6.26 -9.04 9.10
C ILE A 101 -6.45 -7.87 8.14
N LEU A 102 -6.04 -8.03 6.86
CA LEU A 102 -6.21 -6.98 5.86
C LEU A 102 -7.69 -6.73 5.55
N LYS A 103 -8.48 -7.80 5.35
CA LYS A 103 -9.92 -7.69 5.06
C LYS A 103 -10.71 -7.03 6.19
N LYS A 104 -10.33 -7.28 7.45
CA LYS A 104 -10.98 -6.69 8.64
C LYS A 104 -10.63 -5.21 8.80
N ASN A 105 -9.37 -4.84 8.60
CA ASN A 105 -8.88 -3.48 8.88
C ASN A 105 -9.02 -2.51 7.70
N ILE A 106 -9.17 -3.01 6.47
CA ILE A 106 -9.19 -2.20 5.26
C ILE A 106 -10.57 -2.31 4.58
N PRO A 107 -11.34 -1.20 4.53
CA PRO A 107 -12.63 -1.16 3.85
C PRO A 107 -12.55 -1.68 2.41
N SER A 108 -13.61 -2.34 1.94
CA SER A 108 -13.65 -2.97 0.60
C SER A 108 -13.34 -1.99 -0.54
N HIS A 109 -13.79 -0.73 -0.44
CA HIS A 109 -13.52 0.32 -1.42
C HIS A 109 -12.08 0.85 -1.41
N LEU A 110 -11.23 0.40 -0.48
CA LEU A 110 -9.81 0.78 -0.33
C LEU A 110 -8.86 -0.40 -0.57
N ARG A 111 -9.34 -1.46 -1.22
CA ARG A 111 -8.54 -2.61 -1.63
C ARG A 111 -9.05 -3.15 -2.96
N ASP A 112 -8.21 -3.92 -3.64
CA ASP A 112 -8.58 -4.56 -4.89
C ASP A 112 -9.69 -5.61 -4.68
N SER A 113 -10.63 -5.73 -5.62
CA SER A 113 -11.67 -6.76 -5.56
C SER A 113 -11.11 -8.18 -5.62
N LYS A 114 -9.94 -8.35 -6.25
CA LYS A 114 -9.17 -9.61 -6.29
C LYS A 114 -8.06 -9.68 -5.24
N ASN A 115 -8.02 -8.76 -4.26
CA ASN A 115 -7.03 -8.73 -3.18
C ASN A 115 -5.56 -8.63 -3.63
N ARG A 116 -5.28 -8.02 -4.80
CA ARG A 116 -3.90 -7.80 -5.29
C ARG A 116 -3.20 -6.57 -4.69
N TRP A 117 -3.96 -5.63 -4.12
CA TRP A 117 -3.41 -4.47 -3.43
C TRP A 117 -4.35 -4.00 -2.32
N PHE A 118 -3.77 -3.30 -1.34
CA PHE A 118 -4.45 -2.81 -0.15
C PHE A 118 -3.95 -1.41 0.22
N ALA A 119 -4.84 -0.48 0.52
CA ALA A 119 -4.44 0.88 0.91
C ALA A 119 -4.06 0.95 2.40
N LEU A 120 -2.89 1.53 2.68
CA LEU A 120 -2.40 1.75 4.06
C LEU A 120 -2.67 3.16 4.58
N SER A 121 -2.96 4.11 3.69
CA SER A 121 -3.18 5.51 4.06
C SER A 121 -4.11 6.21 3.07
N LYS A 122 -4.94 7.13 3.55
CA LYS A 122 -5.75 8.03 2.71
C LYS A 122 -5.12 9.41 2.60
N ARG A 123 -5.48 10.12 1.54
CA ARG A 123 -5.08 11.51 1.29
C ARG A 123 -6.18 12.23 0.53
N ALA A 124 -6.50 13.44 0.96
CA ALA A 124 -7.46 14.29 0.29
C ALA A 124 -6.71 15.30 -0.60
N ARG A 125 -7.25 15.54 -1.80
CA ARG A 125 -6.82 16.66 -2.64
C ARG A 125 -7.81 17.79 -2.40
N ILE A 126 -7.39 18.78 -1.64
CA ILE A 126 -8.25 19.88 -1.19
C ILE A 126 -7.97 21.17 -1.96
N VAL A 127 -8.94 22.06 -1.97
CA VAL A 127 -8.75 23.45 -2.38
C VAL A 127 -8.24 24.23 -1.18
N VAL A 128 -7.10 24.90 -1.35
CA VAL A 128 -6.56 25.82 -0.35
C VAL A 128 -6.76 27.24 -0.87
N VAL A 129 -7.36 28.10 -0.05
CA VAL A 129 -7.70 29.48 -0.43
C VAL A 129 -7.03 30.48 0.49
N SER A 130 -6.79 31.69 -0.01
CA SER A 130 -6.34 32.81 0.83
C SER A 130 -7.48 33.28 1.72
N LYS A 131 -7.22 33.36 3.03
CA LYS A 131 -8.20 33.80 4.04
C LYS A 131 -8.71 35.22 3.80
N ASP A 132 -7.85 36.11 3.28
CA ASP A 132 -8.19 37.52 3.08
C ASP A 132 -8.94 37.78 1.76
N ARG A 133 -8.82 36.87 0.78
CA ARG A 133 -9.32 37.08 -0.58
C ARG A 133 -10.51 36.21 -0.97
N VAL A 134 -10.76 35.13 -0.23
CA VAL A 134 -11.80 34.15 -0.56
C VAL A 134 -12.71 33.94 0.65
N PRO A 135 -13.98 34.39 0.59
CA PRO A 135 -14.93 34.15 1.66
C PRO A 135 -15.12 32.65 1.94
N ILE A 136 -15.38 32.32 3.20
CA ILE A 136 -15.76 30.95 3.59
C ILE A 136 -17.03 30.56 2.83
N GLY A 137 -17.04 29.35 2.25
CA GLY A 137 -18.17 28.85 1.46
C GLY A 137 -18.23 29.35 0.02
N ALA A 138 -17.30 30.21 -0.44
CA ALA A 138 -17.28 30.65 -1.83
C ALA A 138 -16.96 29.53 -2.85
N ILE A 139 -16.36 28.43 -2.36
CA ILE A 139 -16.08 27.19 -3.10
C ILE A 139 -16.56 26.05 -2.22
N THR A 140 -17.55 25.31 -2.69
CA THR A 140 -18.17 24.19 -1.96
C THR A 140 -17.84 22.85 -2.59
N LYS A 141 -17.58 22.83 -3.90
CA LYS A 141 -17.18 21.67 -4.68
C LYS A 141 -16.07 22.03 -5.67
N ILE A 142 -15.37 21.02 -6.20
CA ILE A 142 -14.23 21.24 -7.10
C ILE A 142 -14.69 21.90 -8.41
N GLU A 143 -15.90 21.62 -8.86
CA GLU A 143 -16.50 22.13 -10.09
C GLU A 143 -16.72 23.65 -10.04
N ASP A 144 -16.91 24.23 -8.85
CA ASP A 144 -17.06 25.68 -8.67
C ASP A 144 -15.81 26.44 -9.16
N LEU A 145 -14.65 25.78 -9.20
CA LEU A 145 -13.40 26.34 -9.72
C LEU A 145 -13.45 26.64 -11.23
N ALA A 146 -14.40 26.05 -11.97
CA ALA A 146 -14.59 26.34 -13.38
C ALA A 146 -15.34 27.66 -13.64
N GLU A 147 -15.91 28.28 -12.59
CA GLU A 147 -16.67 29.52 -12.76
C GLU A 147 -15.80 30.69 -13.24
N PRO A 148 -16.33 31.58 -14.11
CA PRO A 148 -15.58 32.72 -14.64
C PRO A 148 -14.94 33.63 -13.59
N LYS A 149 -15.55 33.74 -12.40
CA LYS A 149 -15.05 34.56 -11.28
C LYS A 149 -13.65 34.16 -10.77
N TRP A 150 -13.22 32.93 -11.06
CA TRP A 150 -11.91 32.38 -10.68
C TRP A 150 -10.85 32.47 -11.78
N LYS A 151 -11.18 32.99 -12.96
CA LYS A 151 -10.22 33.14 -14.07
C LYS A 151 -8.99 33.94 -13.61
N GLY A 152 -7.81 33.38 -13.84
CA GLY A 152 -6.52 33.97 -13.44
C GLY A 152 -6.19 33.90 -11.95
N LYS A 153 -7.02 33.24 -11.12
CA LYS A 153 -6.86 33.17 -9.65
C LYS A 153 -6.48 31.78 -9.13
N ILE A 154 -6.41 30.77 -10.00
CA ILE A 154 -6.13 29.38 -9.64
C ILE A 154 -4.68 29.04 -9.93
N CYS A 155 -3.99 28.50 -8.92
CA CYS A 155 -2.66 27.92 -9.08
C CYS A 155 -2.73 26.41 -8.84
N THR A 156 -2.20 25.64 -9.77
CA THR A 156 -2.06 24.19 -9.63
C THR A 156 -0.81 23.72 -10.35
N ARG A 157 -0.29 22.57 -9.92
CA ARG A 157 0.78 21.88 -10.65
C ARG A 157 0.27 21.35 -11.99
N SER A 158 1.20 20.92 -12.86
CA SER A 158 0.87 20.30 -14.15
C SER A 158 -0.28 19.28 -14.08
N GLY A 159 -1.23 19.39 -15.02
CA GLY A 159 -2.34 18.46 -15.18
C GLY A 159 -1.90 17.01 -15.43
N SER A 160 -0.71 16.82 -16.03
CA SER A 160 -0.13 15.50 -16.26
C SER A 160 0.38 14.81 -14.99
N HIS A 161 0.36 15.47 -13.83
CA HIS A 161 0.74 14.81 -12.59
C HIS A 161 -0.30 13.79 -12.13
N ALA A 162 0.15 12.64 -11.60
CA ALA A 162 -0.72 11.52 -11.17
C ALA A 162 -1.91 11.97 -10.31
N TYR A 163 -1.68 12.87 -9.34
CA TYR A 163 -2.73 13.36 -8.44
C TYR A 163 -3.80 14.20 -9.15
N ASN A 164 -3.46 14.93 -10.21
CA ASN A 164 -4.44 15.68 -11.00
C ASN A 164 -5.23 14.75 -11.93
N ARG A 165 -4.58 13.73 -12.51
CA ARG A 165 -5.27 12.70 -13.28
C ARG A 165 -6.26 11.90 -12.43
N SER A 166 -5.85 11.50 -11.23
CA SER A 166 -6.72 10.77 -10.30
C SER A 166 -7.90 11.62 -9.82
N LEU A 167 -7.69 12.92 -9.59
CA LEU A 167 -8.79 13.85 -9.29
C LEU A 167 -9.77 13.96 -10.46
N LEU A 168 -9.27 14.20 -11.68
CA LEU A 168 -10.13 14.29 -12.86
C LEU A 168 -10.90 12.97 -13.09
N ALA A 169 -10.22 11.83 -12.96
CA ALA A 169 -10.87 10.52 -13.06
C ALA A 169 -11.98 10.36 -12.01
N SER A 170 -11.80 10.84 -10.78
CA SER A 170 -12.84 10.78 -9.75
C SER A 170 -14.07 11.65 -10.04
N ILE A 171 -13.89 12.76 -10.76
CA ILE A 171 -15.00 13.65 -11.20
C ILE A 171 -15.76 13.03 -12.38
N ILE A 172 -15.08 12.25 -13.23
CA ILE A 172 -15.70 11.59 -14.39
C ILE A 172 -16.39 10.27 -13.99
N ALA A 173 -15.86 9.57 -12.97
CA ALA A 173 -16.36 8.26 -12.57
C ALA A 173 -17.62 8.30 -11.69
N THR A 174 -18.03 9.49 -11.21
CA THR A 174 -19.33 9.75 -10.57
C THR A 174 -20.45 9.77 -11.60
#